data_AF-A0A957FNF3-F1
#
_entry.id   AF-A0A957FNF3-F1
#
_cell.length_a   1.000
_cell.length_b   1.000
_cell.length_c   1.000
_cell.angle_alpha   90.00
_cell.angle_beta   90.00
_cell.angle_gamma   90.00
#
_symmetry.space_group_name_H-M   'P 1'
#
loop_
_entity.id
_entity.type
_entity.pdbx_description
1 polymer ?
#
loop_
_entity_poly.entity_id
_entity_poly.type
_entity_poly.pdbx_seq_one_letter_code
_entity_poly.pdbx_strand_id
1 'polypeptide(L)' 'MSELLYLTDAYVQEFEAVVTAVTDDGVVLNRTAFYPGGGGQPCDFGTLTAVDGTVYEVNKVKKVGGQVV' A
#
# COMPACT_ATOMS: atom_id res chain seq x y z
N MET A 1 -4.13 6.48 10.63
CA MET A 1 -3.69 5.07 10.61
C MET A 1 -4.39 4.42 9.44
N SER A 2 -3.68 3.63 8.64
CA SER A 2 -4.25 2.99 7.45
C SER A 2 -5.14 1.82 7.84
N GLU A 3 -6.29 1.67 7.20
CA GLU A 3 -7.07 0.43 7.22
C GLU A 3 -6.32 -0.65 6.41
N LEU A 4 -6.10 -1.81 7.01
CA LEU A 4 -5.28 -2.89 6.43
C LEU A 4 -6.18 -3.97 5.85
N LEU A 5 -6.54 -3.84 4.57
CA LEU A 5 -7.53 -4.70 3.89
C LEU A 5 -7.08 -6.17 3.84
N TYR A 6 -5.76 -6.40 3.73
CA TYR A 6 -5.17 -7.74 3.73
C TYR A 6 -5.36 -8.52 5.04
N LEU A 7 -5.74 -7.87 6.15
CA LEU A 7 -6.08 -8.55 7.41
C LEU A 7 -7.53 -9.03 7.44
N THR A 8 -8.42 -8.38 6.68
CA THR A 8 -9.85 -8.71 6.63
C THR A 8 -10.18 -9.66 5.49
N ASP A 9 -9.51 -9.50 4.34
CA ASP A 9 -9.67 -10.37 3.18
C ASP A 9 -8.35 -10.45 2.41
N ALA A 10 -7.71 -11.62 2.46
CA ALA A 10 -6.42 -11.88 1.83
C ALA A 10 -6.50 -12.02 0.30
N TYR A 11 -7.71 -12.06 -0.28
CA TYR A 11 -7.92 -12.18 -1.72
C TYR A 11 -8.18 -10.83 -2.42
N VAL A 12 -8.28 -9.72 -1.68
CA VAL A 12 -8.43 -8.39 -2.27
C VAL A 12 -7.16 -8.01 -3.03
N GLN A 13 -7.30 -7.84 -4.34
CA GLN A 13 -6.20 -7.45 -5.24
C GLN A 13 -6.35 -6.03 -5.78
N GLU A 14 -7.58 -5.48 -5.75
CA GLU A 14 -7.90 -4.14 -6.25
C GLU A 14 -8.68 -3.37 -5.19
N PHE A 15 -8.32 -2.10 -4.99
CA PHE A 15 -8.99 -1.23 -4.03
C PHE A 15 -8.80 0.25 -4.41
N GLU A 16 -9.80 1.06 -4.07
CA GLU A 16 -9.66 2.53 -4.10
C GLU A 16 -9.10 3.05 -2.78
N ALA A 17 -8.24 4.06 -2.82
CA ALA A 17 -7.69 4.72 -1.65
C ALA A 17 -7.35 6.19 -1.92
N VAL A 18 -7.08 6.93 -0.86
CA VAL A 18 -6.62 8.32 -0.90
C VAL A 18 -5.23 8.41 -0.28
N VAL A 19 -4.33 9.14 -0.92
CA VAL A 19 -3.02 9.48 -0.35
C VAL A 19 -3.23 10.47 0.81
N THR A 20 -2.80 10.06 2.00
CA THR A 20 -2.92 10.84 3.24
C THR A 20 -1.63 11.55 3.63
N ALA A 21 -0.49 11.07 3.14
CA ALA A 21 0.81 11.71 3.30
C ALA A 21 1.75 11.32 2.15
N VAL A 22 2.67 12.22 1.83
CA VAL A 22 3.83 11.96 0.97
C VAL A 22 5.06 12.16 1.85
N THR A 23 5.96 11.19 1.81
CA THR A 23 7.19 11.16 2.61
C THR A 23 8.38 10.88 1.70
N ASP A 24 9.60 11.03 2.22
CA ASP A 24 10.82 10.67 1.49
C ASP A 24 10.88 9.17 1.14
N ASP A 25 10.13 8.34 1.87
CA ASP A 25 10.08 6.89 1.69
C ASP A 25 9.01 6.42 0.69
N GLY A 26 8.05 7.26 0.34
CA GLY A 26 6.88 6.90 -0.47
C GLY A 26 5.58 7.56 0.01
N VAL A 27 4.44 6.96 -0.33
CA VAL A 27 3.10 7.50 -0.05
C VAL A 27 2.39 6.67 1.01
N VAL A 28 1.63 7.34 1.88
CA VAL A 28 0.78 6.68 2.88
C VAL A 28 -0.67 6.74 2.44
N LEU A 29 -1.32 5.59 2.30
CA LEU A 29 -2.73 5.49 1.93
C LEU A 29 -3.64 5.42 3.16
N ASN A 30 -4.86 5.93 3.06
CA ASN A 30 -5.87 5.79 4.12
C ASN A 30 -6.27 4.32 4.35
N ARG A 31 -6.17 3.49 3.31
CA ARG A 31 -6.35 2.05 3.36
C ARG A 31 -5.51 1.35 2.29
N THR A 32 -5.12 0.10 2.52
CA THR A 32 -4.29 -0.64 1.56
C THR A 32 -4.49 -2.15 1.63
N ALA A 33 -4.49 -2.80 0.48
CA ALA A 33 -4.34 -4.26 0.36
C ALA A 33 -2.87 -4.69 0.19
N PHE A 34 -1.94 -3.75 -0.07
CA PHE A 34 -0.52 -4.06 -0.18
C PHE A 34 0.07 -4.47 1.18
N TYR A 35 0.54 -5.70 1.28
CA TYR A 35 1.22 -6.21 2.45
C TYR A 35 2.70 -5.75 2.48
N PRO A 36 3.18 -5.13 3.58
CA PRO A 36 4.56 -4.65 3.70
C PRO A 36 5.61 -5.75 3.84
N GLY A 37 5.23 -7.03 3.83
CA GLY A 37 6.11 -8.14 4.17
C GLY A 37 6.26 -8.34 5.68
N GLY A 38 6.86 -9.46 6.08
CA GLY A 38 7.11 -9.79 7.48
C GLY A 38 7.11 -11.30 7.75
N GLY A 39 7.83 -11.74 8.78
CA GLY A 39 7.87 -13.15 9.18
C GLY A 39 8.46 -14.10 8.13
N GLY A 40 9.32 -13.59 7.24
CA GLY A 40 9.88 -14.35 6.11
C GLY A 40 9.06 -14.26 4.82
N GLN A 41 7.84 -13.68 4.87
CA GLN A 41 7.04 -13.41 3.69
C GLN A 41 7.53 -12.12 2.99
N PRO A 42 7.75 -12.14 1.66
CA PRO A 42 8.02 -10.95 0.86
C PRO A 42 6.88 -9.93 0.94
N CYS A 43 7.18 -8.68 0.60
CA CYS A 43 6.15 -7.66 0.39
C CYS A 43 5.44 -7.86 -0.95
N ASP A 44 4.27 -7.24 -1.08
CA ASP A 44 3.53 -7.22 -2.32
C ASP A 44 4.12 -6.24 -3.34
N PHE A 45 3.74 -6.44 -4.60
CA PHE A 45 4.08 -5.61 -5.75
C PHE A 45 2.80 -5.33 -6.54
N GLY A 46 2.75 -4.23 -7.27
CA GLY A 46 1.58 -3.90 -8.09
C GLY A 46 1.65 -2.47 -8.62
N THR A 47 0.51 -1.82 -8.80
CA THR A 47 0.42 -0.46 -9.32
C THR A 47 -0.58 0.40 -8.53
N LEU A 48 -0.38 1.72 -8.57
CA LEU A 48 -1.37 2.72 -8.19
C LEU A 48 -1.73 3.53 -9.44
N THR A 49 -3.01 3.59 -9.78
CA THR A 49 -3.51 4.41 -10.90
C THR A 49 -4.18 5.65 -10.34
N ALA A 50 -3.67 6.82 -10.69
CA ALA A 50 -4.26 8.10 -10.34
C ALA A 50 -5.51 8.40 -11.17
N VAL A 51 -6.32 9.35 -10.72
CA VAL A 51 -7.60 9.73 -11.36
C VAL A 51 -7.39 10.24 -12.80
N ASP A 52 -6.24 10.84 -13.09
CA ASP A 52 -5.86 11.30 -14.43
C ASP A 52 -5.35 10.18 -15.36
N GLY A 53 -5.33 8.94 -14.88
CA GLY A 53 -4.84 7.77 -15.61
C GLY A 53 -3.33 7.53 -15.48
N THR A 54 -2.59 8.37 -14.74
CA THR A 54 -1.16 8.14 -14.48
C THR A 54 -0.98 6.88 -13.63
N VAL A 55 -0.11 5.97 -14.08
CA VAL A 55 0.19 4.72 -13.37
C VAL A 55 1.56 4.80 -12.71
N TYR A 56 1.60 4.45 -11.43
CA TYR A 56 2.81 4.36 -10.62
C TYR A 56 3.06 2.91 -10.22
N GLU A 57 4.28 2.41 -10.40
CA GLU A 57 4.65 1.07 -9.94
C GLU A 57 4.88 1.06 -8.43
N VAL A 58 4.33 0.05 -7.76
CA VAL A 58 4.60 -0.28 -6.37
C VAL A 58 5.64 -1.41 -6.36
N ASN A 59 6.90 -1.01 -6.31
CA ASN A 59 8.04 -1.94 -6.31
C ASN A 59 8.56 -2.28 -4.90
N LYS A 60 8.03 -1.61 -3.88
CA LYS A 60 8.34 -1.90 -2.48
C LYS A 60 7.20 -1.42 -1.60
N VAL A 61 6.93 -2.18 -0.55
CA VAL A 61 6.02 -1.82 0.53
C VAL A 61 6.74 -2.10 1.84
N LYS A 62 6.67 -1.21 2.82
CA LYS A 62 7.34 -1.35 4.11
C LYS A 62 6.53 -0.71 5.24
N LYS A 63 6.83 -1.11 6.48
CA LYS A 63 6.25 -0.47 7.68
C LYS A 63 7.26 0.52 8.27
N VAL A 64 6.94 1.81 8.26
CA VAL A 64 7.78 2.90 8.82
C VAL A 64 6.99 3.60 9.91
N GLY A 65 7.52 3.64 11.14
CA GLY A 65 6.86 4.34 12.25
C GLY A 65 5.42 3.87 12.55
N GLY A 66 5.07 2.63 12.18
CA GLY A 66 3.71 2.09 12.33
C GLY A 66 2.78 2.31 11.13
N GLN A 67 3.21 3.07 10.11
CA GLN A 67 2.47 3.28 8.86
C GLN A 67 2.96 2.33 7.77
N VAL A 68 2.06 1.95 6.86
CA VAL A 68 2.43 1.25 5.62
C VAL A 68 2.74 2.31 4.57
N VAL A 69 3.94 2.20 4.00
CA VAL A 69 4.50 3.11 2.98
C VAL A 69 4.95 2.28 1.79
#